data_AF-A0A973I7H5-F1
#
_entry.id   AF-A0A973I7H5-F1
#
_cell.length_a   1.000
_cell.length_b   1.000
_cell.length_c   1.000
_cell.angle_alpha   90.00
_cell.angle_beta   90.00
_cell.angle_gamma   90.00
#
_symmetry.space_group_name_H-M   'P 1'
#
loop_
_entity.id
_entity.type
_entity.pdbx_description
1 polymer ?
#
loop_
_entity_poly.entity_id
_entity_poly.type
_entity_poly.pdbx_seq_one_letter_code
_entity_poly.pdbx_strand_id
1 'polypeptide(L)' 'MTVDVDRHMLEALVCPQTNQTLKYDAEAQELISVGAKCAYPIRNGIPIMLFDEARPLD' A
#
# COMPACT_ATOMS: atom_id res chain seq x y z
N MET A 1 25.24 19.43 9.10
CA MET A 1 24.06 18.58 9.39
C MET A 1 23.59 18.01 8.06
N THR A 2 24.19 16.90 7.65
CA THR A 2 23.86 16.20 6.41
C THR A 2 22.54 15.45 6.63
N VAL A 3 21.49 15.90 5.95
CA VAL A 3 20.26 15.13 5.77
C VAL A 3 20.57 14.00 4.80
N ASP A 4 21.13 12.92 5.34
CA ASP A 4 21.07 11.61 4.69
C ASP A 4 19.58 11.25 4.69
N VAL A 5 18.94 11.32 3.53
CA VAL A 5 17.58 10.80 3.37
C VAL A 5 17.69 9.28 3.47
N ASP A 6 17.57 8.81 4.71
CA ASP A 6 17.57 7.40 5.11
C ASP A 6 16.77 6.58 4.09
N ARG A 7 17.45 5.65 3.40
CA ARG A 7 16.82 4.75 2.40
C ARG A 7 15.68 3.91 2.99
N HIS A 8 15.55 3.87 4.31
CA HIS A 8 14.42 3.28 5.04
C HIS A 8 13.10 4.04 4.88
N MET A 9 13.07 5.28 4.39
CA MET A 9 11.81 6.02 4.20
C MET A 9 10.93 5.45 3.06
N LEU A 10 11.50 4.72 2.10
CA LEU A 10 10.72 4.12 1.00
C LEU A 10 10.12 2.73 1.33
N GLU A 11 10.50 2.12 2.46
CA GLU A 11 9.95 0.84 2.91
C GLU A 11 8.70 1.01 3.81
N ALA A 12 8.32 2.26 4.09
CA ALA A 12 7.30 2.64 5.07
C ALA A 12 5.90 2.91 4.48
N LEU A 13 5.56 2.34 3.31
CA LEU A 13 4.15 2.25 2.87
C LEU A 13 3.49 1.08 3.60
N VAL A 14 3.32 1.27 4.91
CA VAL A 14 2.66 0.35 5.83
C VAL A 14 1.17 0.69 5.90
N CYS A 15 0.33 -0.33 5.94
CA CYS A 15 -1.11 -0.19 6.09
C CYS A 15 -1.41 0.46 7.44
N PRO A 16 -2.14 1.59 7.53
CA PRO A 16 -2.33 2.34 8.78
C PRO A 16 -3.10 1.56 9.86
N GLN A 17 -3.77 0.47 9.47
CA GLN A 17 -4.57 -0.37 10.37
C GLN A 17 -3.80 -1.57 10.94
N THR A 18 -2.86 -2.14 10.19
CA THR A 18 -2.12 -3.35 10.57
C THR A 18 -0.63 -3.11 10.77
N ASN A 19 -0.12 -1.94 10.36
CA ASN A 19 1.31 -1.62 10.25
C ASN A 19 2.11 -2.64 9.41
N GLN A 20 1.43 -3.37 8.52
CA GLN A 20 2.07 -4.35 7.64
C GLN A 20 2.32 -3.75 6.25
N THR A 21 3.37 -4.24 5.60
CA THR A 21 3.79 -3.82 4.27
C THR A 21 2.67 -4.06 3.25
N LEU A 22 2.34 -3.04 2.47
CA LEU A 22 1.47 -3.17 1.30
C LEU A 22 2.29 -3.72 0.13
N LYS A 23 1.81 -4.78 -0.49
CA LYS A 23 2.40 -5.34 -1.70
C LYS A 23 1.79 -4.64 -2.91
N TYR A 24 2.61 -3.92 -3.67
CA TYR A 24 2.16 -3.36 -4.94
C TYR A 24 2.11 -4.45 -6.01
N ASP A 25 0.94 -4.60 -6.62
CA ASP A 25 0.70 -5.45 -7.77
C ASP A 25 0.67 -4.57 -9.03
N ALA A 26 1.74 -4.63 -9.81
CA ALA A 26 1.86 -3.85 -11.03
C ALA A 26 0.99 -4.41 -12.17
N GLU A 27 0.63 -5.70 -12.14
CA GLU A 27 -0.20 -6.35 -13.16
C GLU A 27 -1.65 -5.93 -13.02
N ALA A 28 -2.16 -5.92 -11.78
CA ALA A 28 -3.51 -5.48 -11.46
C ALA A 28 -3.62 -3.97 -11.23
N GLN A 29 -2.50 -3.25 -11.06
CA GLN A 29 -2.45 -1.86 -10.60
C GLN A 29 -3.19 -1.70 -9.24
N GLU A 30 -2.82 -2.51 -8.25
CA GLU A 30 -3.46 -2.49 -6.91
C GLU A 30 -2.41 -2.57 -5.80
N LEU A 31 -2.75 -2.10 -4.60
CA LEU A 31 -1.97 -2.26 -3.37
C LEU A 31 -2.63 -3.34 -2.49
N ILE A 32 -2.00 -4.50 -2.41
CA ILE A 32 -2.45 -5.65 -1.64
C ILE A 32 -1.98 -5.53 -0.19
N SER A 33 -2.93 -5.49 0.74
CA SER A 33 -2.69 -5.65 2.17
C SER A 33 -2.93 -7.09 2.58
N VAL A 34 -1.85 -7.86 2.76
CA VAL A 34 -1.92 -9.25 3.25
C VAL A 34 -2.52 -9.30 4.67
N GLY A 35 -2.22 -8.29 5.48
CA GLY A 35 -2.71 -8.18 6.86
C GLY A 35 -4.20 -7.92 6.99
N ALA A 36 -4.71 -7.02 6.15
CA ALA A 36 -6.13 -6.68 6.14
C ALA A 36 -6.94 -7.57 5.18
N LYS A 37 -6.29 -8.50 4.47
CA LYS A 37 -6.89 -9.34 3.44
C LYS A 37 -7.71 -8.52 2.44
N CYS A 38 -7.15 -7.42 1.97
CA CYS A 38 -7.80 -6.55 1.00
C CYS A 38 -6.80 -5.94 0.03
N ALA A 39 -7.26 -5.59 -1.16
CA ALA A 39 -6.52 -4.93 -2.22
C ALA A 39 -7.14 -3.56 -2.51
N TYR A 40 -6.31 -2.53 -2.56
CA TYR A 40 -6.71 -1.16 -2.86
C TYR A 40 -6.38 -0.83 -4.32
N PRO A 41 -7.35 -0.52 -5.17
CA PRO A 41 -7.08 -0.26 -6.58
C PRO A 41 -6.34 1.07 -6.79
N ILE A 42 -5.49 1.14 -7.81
CA ILE A 42 -4.81 2.36 -8.26
C ILE A 42 -5.48 2.87 -9.53
N ARG A 43 -6.00 4.10 -9.47
CA ARG A 43 -6.68 4.75 -10.60
C ARG A 43 -5.93 6.03 -10.96
N ASN A 44 -5.52 6.17 -12.22
CA ASN A 44 -4.71 7.29 -12.71
C ASN A 44 -3.40 7.50 -11.90
N GLY A 45 -2.79 6.42 -11.41
CA GLY A 45 -1.59 6.49 -10.57
C GLY A 45 -1.83 6.91 -9.12
N ILE A 46 -3.09 7.10 -8.70
CA ILE A 46 -3.46 7.43 -7.32
C ILE A 46 -4.04 6.18 -6.65
N PRO A 47 -3.45 5.70 -5.53
CA PRO A 47 -3.99 4.58 -4.77
C PRO A 47 -5.27 4.99 -4.04
N ILE A 48 -6.36 4.27 -4.29
CA ILE A 48 -7.65 4.47 -3.63
C ILE A 48 -7.67 3.65 -2.34
N MET A 49 -7.15 4.22 -1.25
CA MET A 49 -7.15 3.59 0.09
C MET A 49 -8.48 3.81 0.83
N LEU A 50 -9.61 3.54 0.16
CA LEU A 50 -10.95 3.59 0.74
C LEU A 50 -11.44 2.17 1.03
N PHE A 51 -12.01 1.94 2.21
CA PHE A 51 -12.54 0.61 2.57
C PHE A 51 -13.66 0.12 1.65
N ASP A 52 -14.48 1.03 1.13
CA ASP A 52 -15.61 0.70 0.24
C ASP A 52 -15.13 0.22 -1.14
N GLU A 53 -14.02 0.76 -1.62
CA GLU A 53 -13.39 0.39 -2.89
C GLU A 53 -12.34 -0.72 -2.71
N ALA A 54 -12.03 -1.09 -1.46
CA ALA A 54 -11.05 -2.12 -1.15
C ALA A 54 -11.64 -3.49 -1.50
N ARG A 55 -11.00 -4.20 -2.42
CA ARG A 55 -11.42 -5.53 -2.83
C ARG A 55 -10.96 -6.55 -1.78
N PRO A 56 -11.84 -7.34 -1.17
CA PRO A 56 -11.42 -8.40 -0.26
C PRO A 56 -10.63 -9.48 -1.01
N LEU A 57 -9.54 -9.94 -0.39
CA LEU A 57 -8.74 -11.09 -0.80
C LEU A 57 -9.16 -12.26 0.10
N ASP A 58 -9.74 -13.30 -0.48
CA ASP A 58 -10.19 -14.51 0.23
C ASP A 58 -9.00 -15.24 0.91
#